data_AF-A0A3D2MHI4-F1
#
_entry.id   AF-A0A3D2MHI4-F1
#
_cell.length_a   1.000
_cell.length_b   1.000
_cell.length_c   1.000
_cell.angle_alpha   90.00
_cell.angle_beta   90.00
_cell.angle_gamma   90.00
#
_symmetry.space_group_name_H-M   'P 1'
#
loop_
_entity.id
_entity.type
_entity.pdbx_description
1 polymer ?
#
loop_
_entity_poly.entity_id
_entity_poly.type
_entity_poly.pdbx_seq_one_letter_code
_entity_poly.pdbx_strand_id
1 'polypeptide(L)'
;MNTYARKAKLLALLALLVALIISGLAACGGGATARPNTTTPQPKPSATTVVRTYLQLFNAGMRSGDFSTIASVFASNATLTQSNPKGVTAVIHGLAAITSFYQGLRAKFAGYQWTVESMRSLGPIVVLVYQHAGSPPLRVAGRCVHMFVVEDGKITSDDWATYYPGQQ
;
A
#
# COMPACT_ATOMS: atom_id res chain seq x y z
N MET A 1 -76.76 20.08 0.66
CA MET A 1 -75.33 20.41 0.90
C MET A 1 -74.97 21.64 0.10
N ASN A 2 -74.53 22.70 0.79
CA ASN A 2 -74.53 24.09 0.32
C ASN A 2 -73.41 24.38 -0.72
N THR A 3 -73.79 24.93 -1.88
CA THR A 3 -72.94 25.15 -3.08
C THR A 3 -71.74 26.08 -2.81
N TYR A 4 -71.84 26.92 -1.78
CA TYR A 4 -70.79 27.84 -1.34
C TYR A 4 -69.58 27.13 -0.70
N ALA A 5 -69.76 25.98 -0.06
CA ALA A 5 -68.67 25.24 0.59
C ALA A 5 -67.76 24.50 -0.41
N ARG A 6 -68.24 24.21 -1.62
CA ARG A 6 -67.46 23.57 -2.69
C ARG A 6 -66.51 24.54 -3.40
N LYS A 7 -66.90 25.81 -3.56
CA LYS A 7 -66.07 26.85 -4.20
C LYS A 7 -64.86 27.24 -3.33
N ALA A 8 -65.03 27.31 -2.02
CA ALA A 8 -63.94 27.63 -1.09
C ALA A 8 -62.84 26.55 -1.03
N LYS A 9 -63.21 25.26 -1.13
CA LYS A 9 -62.24 24.15 -1.18
C LYS A 9 -61.48 24.08 -2.51
N LEU A 10 -62.11 24.46 -3.62
CA LEU A 10 -61.47 24.47 -4.95
C LEU A 10 -60.41 25.59 -5.06
N LEU A 11 -60.72 26.78 -4.53
CA LEU A 11 -59.80 27.93 -4.52
C LEU A 11 -58.57 27.70 -3.61
N ALA A 12 -58.75 26.99 -2.48
CA ALA A 12 -57.64 26.63 -1.59
C ALA A 12 -56.68 25.59 -2.20
N LEU A 13 -57.19 24.64 -2.98
CA LEU A 13 -56.38 23.63 -3.68
C LEU A 13 -55.60 24.22 -4.88
N LEU A 14 -56.17 25.20 -5.58
CA LEU A 14 -55.48 25.90 -6.68
C LEU A 14 -54.35 26.82 -6.17
N ALA A 15 -54.50 27.47 -5.02
CA ALA A 15 -53.44 28.29 -4.42
C ALA A 15 -52.24 27.44 -3.94
N LEU A 16 -52.48 26.23 -3.45
CA LEU A 16 -51.41 25.32 -3.04
C LEU A 16 -50.61 24.74 -4.23
N LEU A 17 -51.26 24.57 -5.39
CA LEU A 17 -50.60 24.04 -6.60
C LEU A 17 -49.69 25.08 -7.27
N VAL A 18 -50.03 26.36 -7.24
CA VAL A 18 -49.23 27.44 -7.84
C VAL A 18 -47.93 27.70 -7.05
N ALA A 19 -47.94 27.51 -5.72
CA ALA A 19 -46.75 27.66 -4.87
C ALA A 19 -45.70 26.53 -5.08
N LEU A 20 -46.15 25.34 -5.50
CA LEU A 20 -45.27 24.19 -5.78
C LEU A 20 -44.59 24.27 -7.16
N ILE A 21 -45.17 25.00 -8.12
CA ILE A 21 -44.62 25.13 -9.48
C ILE A 21 -43.54 26.21 -9.56
N ILE A 22 -43.61 27.27 -8.73
CA ILE A 22 -42.63 28.39 -8.77
C ILE A 22 -41.31 28.02 -8.07
N SER A 23 -41.29 27.00 -7.20
CA SER A 23 -40.08 26.52 -6.53
C SER A 23 -39.23 25.54 -7.38
N GLY A 24 -39.69 25.19 -8.59
CA GLY A 24 -39.06 24.17 -9.45
C GLY A 24 -38.19 24.71 -10.59
N LEU A 25 -38.12 26.03 -10.81
CA LEU A 25 -37.35 26.65 -11.91
C LEU A 25 -36.21 27.52 -11.39
N ALA A 26 -35.24 26.92 -10.71
CA ALA A 26 -33.96 27.59 -10.43
C ALA A 26 -32.81 26.57 -10.28
N ALA A 27 -32.46 25.86 -11.36
CA ALA A 27 -31.10 25.35 -11.59
C ALA A 27 -30.93 24.71 -13.00
N CYS A 28 -31.55 25.26 -14.06
CA CYS A 28 -31.10 25.00 -15.43
C CYS A 28 -30.17 26.15 -15.84
N GLY A 29 -28.95 26.13 -15.31
CA GLY A 29 -28.01 27.24 -15.46
C GLY A 29 -26.61 26.92 -14.98
N GLY A 30 -26.18 25.68 -15.14
CA GLY A 30 -24.78 25.30 -15.05
C GLY A 30 -24.53 24.40 -16.23
N GLY A 31 -23.89 24.93 -17.28
CA GLY A 31 -23.34 24.08 -18.32
C GLY A 31 -22.43 23.08 -17.63
N ALA A 32 -22.91 21.84 -17.50
CA ALA A 32 -22.07 20.73 -17.13
C ALA A 32 -21.14 20.53 -18.32
N THR A 33 -20.03 21.28 -18.33
CA THR A 33 -18.81 20.73 -18.87
C THR A 33 -18.58 19.46 -18.08
N ALA A 34 -19.02 18.33 -18.65
CA ALA A 34 -18.48 17.04 -18.32
C ALA A 34 -16.98 17.21 -18.51
N ARG A 35 -16.29 17.55 -17.41
CA ARG A 35 -14.84 17.47 -17.35
C ARG A 35 -14.57 16.05 -17.78
N PRO A 36 -13.81 15.81 -18.87
CA PRO A 36 -13.33 14.47 -19.12
C PRO A 36 -12.74 14.02 -17.80
N ASN A 37 -13.25 12.92 -17.23
CA ASN A 37 -12.51 12.16 -16.25
C ASN A 37 -11.33 11.53 -17.01
N THR A 38 -10.44 12.38 -17.53
CA THR A 38 -9.03 12.05 -17.65
C THR A 38 -8.53 11.98 -16.22
N THR A 39 -8.91 10.89 -15.53
CA THR A 39 -8.09 10.33 -14.47
C THR A 39 -6.79 10.00 -15.18
N THR A 40 -5.91 11.00 -15.25
CA THR A 40 -4.55 10.81 -15.71
C THR A 40 -4.03 9.71 -14.81
N PRO A 41 -3.64 8.53 -15.33
CA PRO A 41 -3.15 7.46 -14.49
C PRO A 41 -2.10 8.06 -13.57
N GLN A 42 -2.33 7.99 -12.25
CA GLN A 42 -1.36 8.52 -11.32
C GLN A 42 0.00 7.90 -11.68
N PRO A 43 1.06 8.70 -11.83
CA PRO A 43 2.36 8.16 -12.19
C PRO A 43 2.71 7.05 -11.20
N LYS A 44 2.91 5.84 -11.72
CA LYS A 44 3.32 4.71 -10.88
C LYS A 44 4.65 5.07 -10.22
N PRO A 45 4.85 4.75 -8.94
CA PRO A 45 6.12 5.03 -8.28
C PRO A 45 7.24 4.28 -9.01
N SER A 46 8.42 4.91 -9.09
CA SER A 46 9.61 4.23 -9.62
C SER A 46 9.94 2.98 -8.80
N ALA A 47 10.60 1.98 -9.41
CA ALA A 47 11.00 0.76 -8.71
C ALA A 47 11.84 1.06 -7.45
N THR A 48 12.77 2.01 -7.55
CA THR A 48 13.59 2.47 -6.42
C THR A 48 12.74 3.13 -5.32
N THR A 49 11.68 3.86 -5.68
CA THR A 49 10.73 4.42 -4.70
C THR A 49 10.02 3.30 -3.95
N VAL A 50 9.52 2.28 -4.65
CA VAL A 50 8.84 1.13 -4.03
C VAL A 50 9.77 0.40 -3.04
N VAL A 51 11.01 0.12 -3.45
CA VAL A 51 11.99 -0.55 -2.58
C VAL A 51 12.43 0.31 -1.40
N ARG A 52 12.49 1.64 -1.56
CA ARG A 52 12.72 2.56 -0.43
C ARG A 52 11.57 2.49 0.56
N THR A 53 10.33 2.50 0.08
CA THR A 53 9.13 2.34 0.92
C THR A 53 9.15 0.99 1.63
N TYR A 54 9.49 -0.10 0.93
CA TYR A 54 9.68 -1.42 1.52
C TYR A 54 10.62 -1.37 2.73
N LEU A 55 11.82 -0.79 2.57
CA LEU A 55 12.79 -0.75 3.67
C LEU A 55 12.31 0.10 4.85
N GLN A 56 11.60 1.20 4.59
CA GLN A 56 11.00 2.03 5.64
C GLN A 56 9.96 1.24 6.44
N LEU A 57 9.09 0.51 5.75
CA LEU A 57 8.07 -0.34 6.37
C LEU A 57 8.69 -1.52 7.11
N PHE A 58 9.71 -2.16 6.54
CA PHE A 58 10.44 -3.25 7.18
C PHE A 58 11.08 -2.79 8.50
N ASN A 59 11.80 -1.67 8.49
CA ASN A 59 12.37 -1.08 9.70
C ASN A 59 11.30 -0.64 10.71
N ALA A 60 10.16 -0.10 10.24
CA ALA A 60 9.04 0.25 11.10
C ALA A 60 8.45 -0.99 11.79
N GLY A 61 8.21 -2.07 11.04
CA GLY A 61 7.69 -3.34 11.56
C GLY A 61 8.64 -4.02 12.53
N MET A 62 9.96 -3.93 12.32
CA MET A 62 10.93 -4.44 13.29
C MET A 62 10.84 -3.69 14.63
N ARG A 63 10.63 -2.36 14.60
CA ARG A 63 10.46 -1.53 15.80
C ARG A 63 9.12 -1.74 16.50
N SER A 64 8.01 -1.76 15.76
CA SER A 64 6.65 -1.87 16.33
C SER A 64 6.23 -3.31 16.60
N GLY A 65 6.68 -4.25 15.78
CA GLY A 65 6.21 -5.63 15.73
C GLY A 65 5.02 -5.84 14.79
N ASP A 66 4.57 -4.76 14.16
CA ASP A 66 3.49 -4.79 13.18
C ASP A 66 4.04 -4.69 11.76
N PHE A 67 3.92 -5.79 11.02
CA PHE A 67 4.29 -5.88 9.61
C PHE A 67 3.09 -5.80 8.66
N SER A 68 1.88 -5.55 9.15
CA SER A 68 0.68 -5.47 8.30
C SER A 68 0.83 -4.48 7.14
N THR A 69 1.55 -3.38 7.39
CA THR A 69 1.79 -2.32 6.41
C THR A 69 2.73 -2.74 5.27
N ILE A 70 3.58 -3.77 5.46
CA ILE A 70 4.50 -4.26 4.42
C ILE A 70 3.75 -4.83 3.22
N ALA A 71 2.51 -5.30 3.41
CA ALA A 71 1.67 -5.79 2.34
C ALA A 71 1.37 -4.71 1.27
N SER A 72 1.49 -3.43 1.63
CA SER A 72 1.25 -2.32 0.71
C SER A 72 2.25 -2.21 -0.45
N VAL A 73 3.42 -2.84 -0.36
CA VAL A 73 4.46 -2.79 -1.41
C VAL A 73 4.56 -4.06 -2.23
N PHE A 74 3.96 -5.18 -1.80
CA PHE A 74 4.00 -6.45 -2.53
C PHE A 74 2.76 -6.64 -3.42
N ALA A 75 2.93 -7.36 -4.53
CA ALA A 75 1.83 -7.87 -5.33
C ALA A 75 1.12 -9.03 -4.59
N SER A 76 -0.14 -9.29 -4.91
CA SER A 76 -0.94 -10.35 -4.26
C SER A 76 -0.33 -11.75 -4.46
N ASN A 77 0.28 -11.98 -5.61
CA ASN A 77 0.94 -13.23 -6.02
C ASN A 77 2.47 -13.18 -5.91
N ALA A 78 3.03 -12.21 -5.17
CA ALA A 78 4.48 -12.06 -5.08
C ALA A 78 5.17 -13.32 -4.50
N THR A 79 6.45 -13.49 -4.83
CA THR A 79 7.29 -14.56 -4.28
C THR A 79 8.47 -13.97 -3.53
N LEU A 80 8.74 -14.51 -2.34
CA LEU A 80 9.94 -14.20 -1.55
C LEU A 80 10.81 -15.45 -1.42
N THR A 81 12.08 -15.33 -1.81
CA THR A 81 13.08 -16.39 -1.67
C THR A 81 14.09 -15.94 -0.62
N GLN A 82 14.15 -16.61 0.54
CA GLN A 82 15.14 -16.29 1.57
C GLN A 82 16.17 -17.40 1.68
N SER A 83 17.45 -17.05 1.52
CA SER A 83 18.58 -17.96 1.71
C SER A 83 19.41 -17.52 2.91
N ASN A 84 19.74 -18.48 3.78
CA ASN A 84 20.56 -18.23 4.97
C ASN A 84 22.01 -18.73 4.78
N PRO A 85 22.94 -18.30 5.66
CA PRO A 85 24.35 -18.71 5.61
C PRO A 85 24.62 -20.22 5.74
N LYS A 86 23.62 -21.03 6.10
CA LYS A 86 23.74 -22.50 6.17
C LYS A 86 23.34 -23.17 4.85
N GLY A 87 23.08 -22.40 3.79
CA GLY A 87 22.62 -22.90 2.50
C GLY A 87 21.16 -23.36 2.49
N VAL A 88 20.39 -23.03 3.53
CA VAL A 88 18.94 -23.33 3.55
C VAL A 88 18.19 -22.21 2.87
N THR A 89 17.37 -22.57 1.88
CA THR A 89 16.51 -21.66 1.15
C THR A 89 15.04 -21.95 1.44
N ALA A 90 14.28 -20.91 1.75
CA ALA A 90 12.83 -20.93 1.85
C ALA A 90 12.21 -20.14 0.69
N VAL A 91 11.19 -20.70 0.04
CA VAL A 91 10.42 -20.02 -1.00
C VAL A 91 8.99 -19.83 -0.50
N ILE A 92 8.53 -18.58 -0.49
CA ILE A 92 7.28 -18.15 0.13
C ILE A 92 6.43 -17.49 -0.96
N HIS A 93 5.26 -18.05 -1.22
CA HIS A 93 4.36 -17.59 -2.29
C HIS A 93 3.12 -16.90 -1.74
N GLY A 94 2.80 -15.75 -2.31
CA GLY A 94 1.59 -15.00 -2.01
C GLY A 94 1.72 -14.04 -0.82
N LEU A 95 0.97 -12.94 -0.91
CA LEU A 95 1.05 -11.81 0.02
C LEU A 95 0.82 -12.19 1.49
N ALA A 96 -0.13 -13.09 1.76
CA ALA A 96 -0.45 -13.53 3.11
C ALA A 96 0.74 -14.26 3.75
N ALA A 97 1.34 -15.21 3.03
CA ALA A 97 2.49 -15.99 3.51
C ALA A 97 3.73 -15.11 3.70
N ILE A 98 3.97 -14.16 2.77
CA ILE A 98 5.05 -13.17 2.89
C ILE A 98 4.84 -12.32 4.15
N THR A 99 3.63 -11.83 4.39
CA THR A 99 3.33 -11.01 5.59
C THR A 99 3.57 -11.81 6.87
N SER A 100 3.13 -13.06 6.93
CA SER A 100 3.38 -13.96 8.07
C SER A 100 4.87 -14.26 8.26
N PHE A 101 5.63 -14.41 7.19
CA PHE A 101 7.08 -14.57 7.26
C PHE A 101 7.74 -13.37 7.95
N TYR A 102 7.39 -12.13 7.55
CA TYR A 102 7.90 -10.92 8.18
C TYR A 102 7.50 -10.79 9.65
N GLN A 103 6.25 -11.13 10.01
CA GLN A 103 5.80 -11.17 11.40
C GLN A 103 6.68 -12.09 12.28
N GLY A 104 7.12 -13.24 11.73
CA GLY A 104 8.01 -14.16 12.42
C GLY A 104 9.45 -13.65 12.64
N LEU A 105 9.91 -12.64 11.90
CA LEU A 105 11.28 -12.15 12.01
C LEU A 105 11.57 -11.45 13.33
N ARG A 106 10.62 -10.67 13.87
CA ARG A 106 10.83 -9.97 15.13
C ARG A 106 11.09 -10.92 16.30
N ALA A 107 10.42 -12.07 16.32
CA ALA A 107 10.65 -13.09 17.35
C ALA A 107 12.09 -13.65 17.29
N LYS A 108 12.67 -13.73 16.09
CA LYS A 108 14.03 -14.25 15.86
C LYS A 108 15.13 -13.20 16.05
N PHE A 109 14.84 -11.94 15.72
CA PHE A 109 15.82 -10.85 15.62
C PHE A 109 15.37 -9.61 16.41
N ALA A 110 14.89 -9.80 17.64
CA ALA A 110 14.43 -8.71 18.48
C ALA A 110 15.54 -7.65 18.66
N GLY A 111 15.19 -6.38 18.44
CA GLY A 111 16.11 -5.25 18.60
C GLY A 111 17.14 -5.07 17.48
N TYR A 112 17.02 -5.80 16.36
CA TYR A 112 17.84 -5.53 15.18
C TYR A 112 17.46 -4.22 14.51
N GLN A 113 18.47 -3.54 13.97
CA GLN A 113 18.31 -2.35 13.14
C GLN A 113 19.05 -2.55 11.82
N TRP A 114 18.49 -1.99 10.75
CA TRP A 114 19.03 -2.11 9.40
C TRP A 114 19.38 -0.74 8.83
N THR A 115 20.61 -0.61 8.33
CA THR A 115 21.12 0.60 7.68
C THR A 115 21.49 0.30 6.23
N VAL A 116 21.03 1.14 5.31
CA VAL A 116 21.36 0.99 3.89
C VAL A 116 22.85 1.15 3.68
N GLU A 117 23.44 0.21 2.95
CA GLU A 117 24.78 0.34 2.42
C GLU A 117 24.73 0.86 0.98
N SER A 118 23.88 0.25 0.13
CA SER A 118 23.68 0.73 -1.23
C SER A 118 22.32 0.32 -1.80
N MET A 119 21.83 1.07 -2.79
CA MET A 119 20.64 0.74 -3.57
C MET A 119 20.90 1.11 -5.03
N ARG A 120 20.72 0.17 -5.95
CA ARG A 120 20.97 0.38 -7.40
C ARG A 120 19.83 -0.21 -8.21
N SER A 121 19.40 0.50 -9.25
CA SER A 121 18.47 -0.05 -10.25
C SER A 121 19.29 -0.59 -11.43
N LEU A 122 18.95 -1.80 -11.88
CA LEU A 122 19.57 -2.52 -12.99
C LEU A 122 18.54 -2.85 -14.09
N GLY A 123 17.54 -1.97 -14.28
CA GLY A 123 16.38 -2.22 -15.13
C GLY A 123 15.16 -2.63 -14.30
N PRO A 124 14.50 -3.78 -14.57
CA PRO A 124 13.35 -4.21 -13.77
C PRO A 124 13.76 -4.66 -12.35
N ILE A 125 15.06 -4.87 -12.13
CA ILE A 125 15.63 -5.30 -10.85
C ILE A 125 16.16 -4.10 -10.08
N VAL A 126 15.84 -4.05 -8.79
CA VAL A 126 16.47 -3.16 -7.82
C VAL A 126 17.25 -4.00 -6.82
N VAL A 127 18.55 -3.72 -6.71
CA VAL A 127 19.42 -4.36 -5.73
C VAL A 127 19.54 -3.45 -4.51
N LEU A 128 19.18 -3.98 -3.35
CA LEU A 128 19.36 -3.32 -2.05
C LEU A 128 20.36 -4.10 -1.22
N VAL A 129 21.40 -3.44 -0.77
CA VAL A 129 22.36 -3.97 0.19
C VAL A 129 22.23 -3.17 1.47
N TYR A 130 22.09 -3.86 2.59
CA TYR A 130 22.05 -3.23 3.90
C TYR A 130 22.85 -4.03 4.92
N GLN A 131 23.26 -3.35 5.98
CA GLN A 131 23.90 -3.93 7.14
C GLN A 131 22.92 -3.96 8.30
N HIS A 132 23.12 -4.90 9.21
CA HIS A 132 22.33 -4.99 10.42
C HIS A 132 23.15 -5.41 11.62
N ALA A 133 22.70 -4.98 12.78
CA ALA A 133 23.19 -5.45 14.07
C ALA A 133 22.02 -5.47 15.07
N GLY A 134 22.04 -6.44 15.98
CA GLY A 134 21.11 -6.49 17.10
C GLY A 134 21.59 -5.68 18.31
N SER A 135 20.62 -5.27 19.12
CA SER A 135 20.85 -4.80 20.48
C SER A 135 21.52 -5.89 21.33
N PRO A 136 22.31 -5.53 22.36
CA PRO A 136 22.84 -6.51 23.32
C PRO A 136 21.76 -7.45 23.84
N PRO A 137 22.01 -8.78 23.94
CA PRO A 137 23.29 -9.45 23.68
C PRO A 137 23.54 -9.85 22.21
N LEU A 138 22.58 -9.66 21.31
CA LEU A 138 22.64 -10.15 19.93
C LEU A 138 23.40 -9.20 18.98
N ARG A 139 24.66 -8.87 19.32
CA ARG A 139 25.52 -7.95 18.54
C ARG A 139 26.09 -8.55 17.25
N VAL A 140 25.38 -9.46 16.61
CA VAL A 140 25.88 -10.11 15.39
C VAL A 140 25.67 -9.15 14.22
N ALA A 141 26.76 -8.54 13.78
CA ALA A 141 26.77 -7.77 12.54
C ALA A 141 26.55 -8.73 11.35
N GLY A 142 25.66 -8.37 10.46
CA GLY A 142 25.40 -9.10 9.23
C GLY A 142 25.12 -8.16 8.08
N ARG A 143 25.17 -8.70 6.87
CA ARG A 143 24.88 -7.99 5.62
C ARG A 143 23.81 -8.77 4.89
N CYS A 144 22.81 -8.08 4.37
CA CYS A 144 21.86 -8.72 3.46
C CYS A 144 21.92 -8.07 2.07
N VAL A 145 21.61 -8.89 1.09
CA VAL A 145 21.38 -8.47 -0.29
C VAL A 145 19.96 -8.90 -0.65
N HIS A 146 19.18 -7.94 -1.12
CA HIS A 146 17.89 -8.17 -1.73
C HIS A 146 17.95 -7.82 -3.22
N MET A 147 17.36 -8.68 -4.05
CA MET A 147 17.11 -8.41 -5.45
C MET A 147 15.60 -8.39 -5.67
N PHE A 148 15.06 -7.20 -5.93
CA PHE A 148 13.63 -7.01 -6.12
C PHE A 148 13.29 -6.89 -7.59
N VAL A 149 12.27 -7.61 -8.04
CA VAL A 149 11.57 -7.31 -9.28
C VAL A 149 10.35 -6.46 -8.94
N VAL A 150 10.25 -5.27 -9.57
CA VAL A 150 9.13 -4.36 -9.35
C VAL A 150 8.36 -4.16 -10.66
N GLU A 151 7.09 -4.53 -10.63
CA GLU A 151 6.16 -4.41 -11.75
C GLU A 151 4.91 -3.67 -11.27
N ASP A 152 4.43 -2.73 -12.08
CA ASP A 152 3.23 -1.96 -11.79
C ASP A 152 3.21 -1.26 -10.41
N GLY A 153 4.39 -0.88 -9.92
CA GLY A 153 4.55 -0.23 -8.61
C GLY A 153 4.46 -1.19 -7.42
N LYS A 154 4.58 -2.50 -7.66
CA LYS A 154 4.55 -3.56 -6.64
C LYS A 154 5.74 -4.50 -6.80
N ILE A 155 6.24 -5.00 -5.67
CA ILE A 155 7.25 -6.05 -5.64
C ILE A 155 6.57 -7.36 -6.03
N THR A 156 7.00 -7.97 -7.13
CA THR A 156 6.53 -9.29 -7.60
C THR A 156 7.48 -10.41 -7.20
N SER A 157 8.76 -10.09 -7.01
CA SER A 157 9.78 -11.03 -6.52
C SER A 157 10.78 -10.31 -5.60
N ASP A 158 11.19 -11.00 -4.53
CA ASP A 158 12.24 -10.58 -3.59
C ASP A 158 13.17 -11.76 -3.29
N ASP A 159 14.37 -11.75 -3.85
CA ASP A 159 15.43 -12.69 -3.50
C ASP A 159 16.33 -12.09 -2.42
N TRP A 160 16.24 -12.64 -1.20
CA TRP A 160 16.94 -12.20 -0.01
C TRP A 160 18.03 -13.21 0.40
N ALA A 161 19.29 -12.77 0.36
CA ALA A 161 20.43 -13.48 0.96
C ALA A 161 20.95 -12.75 2.20
N THR A 162 21.26 -13.50 3.27
CA THR A 162 21.94 -12.99 4.48
C THR A 162 23.35 -13.55 4.57
N TYR A 163 24.31 -12.73 4.96
CA TYR A 163 25.71 -13.06 5.17
C TYR A 163 26.18 -12.63 6.56
N TYR A 164 26.95 -13.48 7.23
CA TYR A 164 27.64 -13.15 8.49
C TYR A 164 29.16 -13.19 8.29
N PRO A 165 29.93 -12.35 9.01
CA PRO A 165 31.38 -12.44 9.02
C PRO A 165 31.86 -13.85 9.35
N GLY A 166 32.77 -14.39 8.53
CA GLY A 166 33.37 -15.71 8.75
C GLY A 166 32.49 -16.91 8.39
N GLN A 167 31.30 -16.71 7.78
CA GLN A 167 30.47 -17.77 7.22
C GLN A 167 30.37 -17.58 5.70
N GLN A 168 31.02 -18.47 4.96
CA GLN A 168 30.89 -18.64 3.50
C GLN A 168 30.59 -20.11 3.20
#